data_AF-A0A1Q7KSM6-F1
#
_entry.id   AF-A0A1Q7KSM6-F1
#
_cell.length_a   1.000
_cell.length_b   1.000
_cell.length_c   1.000
_cell.angle_alpha   90.00
_cell.angle_beta   90.00
_cell.angle_gamma   90.00
#
_symmetry.space_group_name_H-M   'P 1'
#
loop_
_entity.id
_entity.type
_entity.pdbx_description
1 polymer ?
#
loop_
_entity_poly.entity_id
_entity_poly.type
_entity_poly.pdbx_seq_one_letter_code
_entity_poly.pdbx_strand_id
1 'polypeptide(L)' 'MATVKCDVCGGTFSQSYLASHKRLAHGKGNGSAASPASEDEAVEAIVSLYGRLSVEGRRRVLRLLTAKNKKSKEIQQA' A
#
# COMPACT_ATOMS: atom_id res chain seq x y z
N MET A 1 -35.89 -6.06 -3.05
CA MET A 1 -34.51 -6.28 -3.53
C MET A 1 -33.58 -6.10 -2.35
N ALA A 2 -32.82 -7.13 -1.95
CA ALA A 2 -31.93 -7.02 -0.79
C ALA A 2 -30.69 -6.17 -1.14
N THR A 3 -30.50 -5.07 -0.43
CA THR A 3 -29.29 -4.25 -0.48
C THR A 3 -28.33 -4.71 0.61
N VAL A 4 -27.05 -4.78 0.28
CA VAL A 4 -25.99 -5.30 1.15
C VAL A 4 -24.82 -4.31 1.15
N LYS A 5 -24.29 -4.03 2.34
CA LYS A 5 -23.17 -3.13 2.54
C LYS A 5 -21.84 -3.78 2.17
N CYS A 6 -20.97 -3.02 1.50
CA CYS A 6 -19.58 -3.42 1.30
C CYS A 6 -18.82 -3.24 2.61
N ASP A 7 -18.20 -4.32 3.09
CA ASP A 7 -17.39 -4.32 4.30
C ASP A 7 -16.10 -3.48 4.18
N VAL A 8 -15.64 -3.22 2.95
CA VAL A 8 -14.36 -2.52 2.70
C VAL A 8 -14.53 -1.01 2.57
N CYS A 9 -15.63 -0.52 1.97
CA CYS A 9 -15.86 0.91 1.76
C CYS A 9 -17.15 1.45 2.39
N GLY A 10 -17.95 0.59 3.04
CA GLY A 10 -19.22 0.98 3.66
C GLY A 10 -20.36 1.30 2.67
N GLY A 11 -20.12 1.26 1.36
CA GLY A 11 -21.12 1.56 0.34
C GLY A 11 -22.25 0.52 0.29
N THR A 12 -23.48 0.95 0.03
CA THR A 12 -24.65 0.07 -0.08
C THR A 12 -24.90 -0.28 -1.53
N PHE A 13 -24.85 -1.58 -1.86
CA PHE A 13 -25.06 -2.08 -3.22
C PHE A 13 -26.09 -3.19 -3.25
N SER A 14 -26.66 -3.49 -4.42
CA SER A 14 -27.48 -4.70 -4.59
C SER A 14 -26.64 -5.96 -4.42
N GLN A 15 -27.20 -7.01 -3.83
CA GLN A 15 -26.46 -8.25 -3.52
C GLN A 15 -25.68 -8.82 -4.72
N SER A 16 -26.27 -8.81 -5.91
CA SER A 16 -25.63 -9.29 -7.15
C SER A 16 -24.44 -8.42 -7.60
N TYR A 17 -24.43 -7.13 -7.25
CA TYR A 17 -23.39 -6.19 -7.66
C TYR A 17 -22.22 -6.12 -6.67
N LEU A 18 -22.41 -6.60 -5.43
CA LEU A 18 -21.36 -6.57 -4.41
C LEU A 18 -20.11 -7.38 -4.80
N ALA A 19 -20.28 -8.54 -5.43
CA ALA A 19 -19.15 -9.37 -5.85
C ALA A 19 -18.28 -8.65 -6.89
N SER A 20 -18.91 -8.04 -7.90
CA SER A 20 -18.24 -7.24 -8.92
C SER A 20 -17.62 -5.98 -8.34
N HIS A 21 -18.34 -5.26 -7.47
CA HIS A 21 -17.81 -4.10 -6.75
C HIS A 21 -16.57 -4.48 -5.93
N LYS A 22 -16.62 -5.55 -5.14
CA LYS A 22 -15.49 -6.00 -4.33
C LYS A 22 -14.29 -6.38 -5.19
N ARG A 23 -14.52 -7.04 -6.33
CA ARG A 23 -13.43 -7.40 -7.26
C ARG A 23 -12.83 -6.20 -7.99
N LEU A 24 -13.63 -5.25 -8.42
CA LEU A 24 -13.16 -4.12 -9.22
C LEU A 24 -12.60 -2.99 -8.36
N ALA A 25 -13.28 -2.65 -7.26
CA ALA A 25 -12.87 -1.58 -6.36
C ALA A 25 -11.82 -2.04 -5.33
N HIS A 26 -11.79 -3.33 -4.99
CA HIS A 26 -10.91 -3.87 -3.94
C HIS A 26 -10.09 -5.10 -4.36
N GLY A 27 -10.24 -5.60 -5.59
CA GLY A 27 -9.62 -6.87 -6.01
C GLY A 27 -8.17 -6.78 -6.50
N LYS A 28 -7.45 -5.69 -6.19
CA LYS A 28 -6.03 -5.57 -6.54
C LYS A 28 -5.18 -5.27 -5.30
N GLY A 29 -4.81 -6.35 -4.61
CA GLY A 29 -3.55 -6.46 -3.88
C GLY A 29 -3.50 -5.86 -2.48
N ASN A 30 -3.31 -6.74 -1.49
CA ASN A 30 -2.57 -6.52 -0.24
C ASN A 30 -1.94 -5.13 -0.09
N GLY A 31 -2.67 -4.25 0.59
CA GLY A 31 -2.22 -2.89 0.82
C GLY A 31 -3.26 -2.06 1.54
N SER A 32 -3.99 -2.63 2.48
CA SER A 32 -4.57 -1.84 3.57
C SER A 32 -3.43 -1.31 4.43
N ALA A 33 -2.73 -0.30 3.92
CA ALA A 33 -2.46 0.88 4.69
C ALA A 33 -3.27 1.95 3.96
N ALA A 34 -4.10 2.69 4.69
CA ALA A 34 -4.63 3.94 4.17
C ALA A 34 -3.48 4.69 3.47
N SER A 35 -3.75 5.34 2.33
CA SER A 35 -2.78 6.32 1.82
C SER A 35 -2.42 7.19 3.01
N PRO A 36 -1.15 7.24 3.42
CA PRO A 36 -0.81 7.89 4.67
C PRO A 36 -1.31 9.32 4.57
N ALA A 37 -2.21 9.71 5.45
CA ALA A 37 -2.87 11.01 5.36
C ALA A 37 -1.85 12.16 5.54
N SER A 38 -0.64 11.82 5.99
CA SER A 38 0.48 12.72 6.25
C SER A 38 1.82 12.00 6.04
N GLU A 39 2.87 12.75 5.71
CA GLU A 39 4.23 12.21 5.52
C GLU A 39 4.73 11.50 6.79
N ASP A 40 4.36 12.00 7.96
CA ASP A 40 4.73 11.44 9.26
C ASP A 40 4.15 10.02 9.47
N GLU A 41 2.86 9.84 9.17
CA GLU A 41 2.19 8.52 9.21
C GLU A 41 2.84 7.54 8.21
N ALA A 42 3.28 8.04 7.05
CA ALA A 42 4.01 7.24 6.07
C ALA A 42 5.35 6.75 6.64
N VAL A 43 6.08 7.65 7.30
CA VAL A 43 7.38 7.35 7.93
C VAL A 43 7.21 6.32 9.04
N GLU A 44 6.23 6.50 9.93
CA GLU A 44 5.96 5.55 11.02
C GLU A 44 5.57 4.16 10.50
N ALA A 45 4.75 4.10 9.45
CA ALA A 45 4.38 2.84 8.80
C ALA A 45 5.62 2.14 8.20
N ILE A 46 6.52 2.89 7.56
CA ILE A 46 7.77 2.35 7.00
C ILE A 46 8.67 1.82 8.12
N VAL A 47 8.82 2.54 9.23
CA VAL A 47 9.63 2.10 10.38
C VAL A 47 9.06 0.80 10.97
N SER A 48 7.75 0.75 11.17
CA SER A 48 7.06 -0.44 11.68
C SER A 48 7.25 -1.65 10.77
N LEU A 49 7.14 -1.46 9.45
CA LEU A 49 7.38 -2.52 8.47
C LEU A 49 8.84 -2.96 8.46
N TYR A 50 9.80 -2.02 8.50
CA TYR A 50 11.23 -2.33 8.55
C TYR A 50 11.63 -3.11 9.81
N GLY A 51 11.00 -2.78 10.95
CA GLY A 51 11.15 -3.49 12.21
C GLY A 51 10.72 -4.96 12.13
N ARG A 52 9.67 -5.27 11.38
CA ARG A 52 9.16 -6.64 11.21
C ARG A 52 9.98 -7.51 10.25
N LEU A 53 10.90 -6.94 9.49
CA LEU A 53 11.76 -7.68 8.56
C LEU A 53 12.91 -8.39 9.28
N SER A 54 13.27 -9.57 8.76
CA SER A 54 14.51 -10.28 9.12
C SER A 54 15.76 -9.46 8.74
N VAL A 55 16.91 -9.80 9.35
CA VAL A 55 18.21 -9.14 9.12
C VAL A 55 18.57 -9.09 7.63
N GLU A 56 18.33 -10.17 6.89
CA GLU A 56 18.58 -10.23 5.45
C GLU A 56 17.62 -9.31 4.65
N GLY A 57 16.34 -9.27 5.04
CA GLY A 57 15.35 -8.35 4.47
C GLY A 57 15.75 -6.89 4.66
N ARG A 58 16.18 -6.52 5.87
CA ARG A 58 16.70 -5.19 6.19
C ARG A 58 17.93 -4.82 5.35
N ARG A 59 18.88 -5.75 5.18
CA ARG A 59 20.06 -5.56 4.32
C ARG A 59 19.69 -5.37 2.84
N ARG A 60 18.67 -6.09 2.35
CA ARG A 60 18.15 -5.93 0.98
C ARG A 60 17.53 -4.54 0.77
N VAL A 61 16.74 -4.06 1.73
CA VAL A 61 16.15 -2.72 1.68
C VAL A 61 17.24 -1.64 1.59
N LEU A 62 18.28 -1.72 2.43
CA LEU A 62 19.39 -0.75 2.40
C LEU A 62 20.09 -0.71 1.03
N ARG A 63 20.38 -1.87 0.42
CA ARG A 63 20.98 -1.93 -0.92
C ARG A 63 20.12 -1.23 -1.97
N LEU A 64 18.80 -1.45 -1.93
CA LEU A 64 17.86 -0.83 -2.87
C LEU A 64 17.77 0.68 -2.68
N LEU A 65 17.74 1.17 -1.44
CA LEU A 65 17.73 2.61 -1.14
C LEU A 65 19.00 3.29 -1.65
N THR A 66 20.17 2.70 -1.41
CA THR A 66 21.45 3.23 -1.93
C THR A 66 21.46 3.29 -3.46
N ALA A 67 21.02 2.23 -4.13
CA ALA A 67 20.94 2.20 -5.59
C ALA A 67 19.97 3.26 -6.15
N LYS A 68 18.82 3.44 -5.50
CA LYS A 68 17.81 4.41 -5.90
C LYS A 68 18.29 5.86 -5.68
N ASN A 69 19.03 6.12 -4.61
CA ASN A 69 19.62 7.43 -4.34
C ASN A 69 20.69 7.80 -5.38
N LYS A 70 21.54 6.83 -5.80
CA LYS A 70 22.49 7.02 -6.90
C LYS A 70 21.78 7.40 -8.20
N LYS A 71 20.74 6.65 -8.58
CA LYS A 71 19.97 6.89 -9.81
C LYS A 71 19.28 8.25 -9.82
N SER A 72 18.79 8.71 -8.66
CA SER A 72 18.21 10.05 -8.51
C SER A 72 19.23 11.17 -8.76
N LYS A 73 20.48 10.98 -8.34
CA LYS A 73 21.56 11.96 -8.55
C LYS A 73 22.00 12.03 -10.01
N GLU A 74 22.08 10.89 -10.69
CA GLU A 74 22.43 10.84 -12.12
C GLU A 74 21.34 11.47 -13.00
N ILE A 75 20.06 11.34 -12.63
CA ILE A 75 18.94 11.97 -13.35
C ILE A 75 18.90 13.49 -13.11
N GLN A 76 19.35 13.99 -11.95
CA GLN A 76 19.38 15.43 -11.66
C GLN A 76 20.60 16.16 -12.25
N GLN A 77 21.58 15.43 -12.79
CA GLN A 77 22.83 15.96 -13.35
C GLN A 77 22.94 15.86 -14.88
N ALA A 78 21.90 15.37 -15.55
CA ALA A 78 21.78 15.27 -17.01
C ALA A 78 20.80 16.32 -17.56
#